data_AF-A0A9E7B1V4-F1
#
_entry.id   AF-A0A9E7B1V4-F1
#
_cell.length_a   1.000
_cell.length_b   1.000
_cell.length_c   1.000
_cell.angle_alpha   90.00
_cell.angle_beta   90.00
_cell.angle_gamma   90.00
#
_symmetry.space_group_name_H-M   'P 1'
#
loop_
_entity.id
_entity.type
_entity.pdbx_description
1 polymer ?
#
loop_
_entity_poly.entity_id
_entity_poly.type
_entity_poly.pdbx_seq_one_letter_code
_entity_poly.pdbx_strand_id
1 'polypeptide(L)'
;MNDAVLILEGVRGPSWLAGRSCRIGLAAPMRYPQGSDGSLIKLNSQIIIATGFDLNEMIERDFAGEMPDGLILHRPEGDARSALLALAQTTPDEN
;
A
#
# COMPACT_ATOMS: atom_id res chain seq x y z
N MET A 1 -5.16 1.10 18.94
CA MET A 1 -4.59 0.27 17.86
C MET A 1 -4.01 1.21 16.84
N ASN A 2 -2.76 1.01 16.44
CA ASN A 2 -2.02 1.95 15.62
C ASN A 2 -2.39 1.67 14.15
N ASP A 3 -3.25 2.50 13.55
CA ASP A 3 -3.53 2.47 12.11
C ASP A 3 -2.26 2.88 11.36
N ALA A 4 -1.36 1.92 11.19
CA ALA A 4 -0.15 2.10 10.43
C ALA A 4 -0.51 2.35 8.96
N VAL A 5 0.24 3.25 8.33
CA VAL A 5 0.16 3.53 6.90
C VAL A 5 1.55 3.41 6.33
N LEU A 6 1.67 2.73 5.20
CA LEU A 6 2.91 2.68 4.42
C LEU A 6 2.67 3.29 3.05
N ILE A 7 3.72 3.86 2.47
CA ILE A 7 3.74 4.26 1.06
C ILE A 7 4.82 3.43 0.38
N LEU A 8 4.42 2.67 -0.63
CA LEU A 8 5.33 2.04 -1.57
C LEU A 8 5.42 2.93 -2.83
N GLU A 9 6.60 3.46 -3.07
CA GLU A 9 6.90 4.32 -4.22
C GLU A 9 7.79 3.59 -5.23
N GLY A 10 7.36 3.56 -6.48
CA GLY A 10 8.14 3.12 -7.63
C GLY A 10 7.32 2.29 -8.62
N VAL A 11 7.72 2.31 -9.90
CA VAL A 11 6.96 1.69 -11.01
C VAL A 11 6.77 0.18 -10.85
N ARG A 12 7.63 -0.49 -10.09
CA ARG A 12 7.58 -1.93 -9.83
C ARG A 12 6.67 -2.29 -8.65
N GLY A 13 6.10 -1.31 -7.97
CA GLY A 13 5.31 -1.50 -6.75
C GLY A 13 4.14 -2.46 -6.96
N PRO A 14 3.29 -2.25 -8.00
CA PRO A 14 2.19 -3.15 -8.27
C PRO A 14 2.65 -4.59 -8.53
N SER A 15 3.70 -4.77 -9.34
CA SER A 15 4.23 -6.11 -9.65
C SER A 15 4.86 -6.81 -8.44
N TRP A 16 5.54 -6.05 -7.58
CA TRP A 16 6.19 -6.58 -6.38
C TRP A 16 5.15 -7.06 -5.35
N LEU A 17 4.07 -6.29 -5.16
CA LEU A 17 2.92 -6.65 -4.32
C LEU A 17 2.14 -7.83 -4.91
N ALA A 18 1.90 -7.84 -6.22
CA ALA A 18 1.23 -8.97 -6.88
C ALA A 18 2.02 -10.28 -6.70
N GLY A 19 3.35 -10.24 -6.76
CA GLY A 19 4.22 -11.38 -6.46
C GLY A 19 4.13 -11.89 -5.01
N ARG A 20 3.54 -11.10 -4.11
CA ARG A 20 3.27 -11.43 -2.69
C ARG A 20 1.81 -11.76 -2.44
N SER A 21 1.07 -12.13 -3.49
CA SER A 21 -0.34 -12.48 -3.45
C SER A 21 -1.27 -11.33 -3.03
N CYS A 22 -0.81 -10.08 -3.04
CA CYS A 22 -1.71 -8.94 -2.87
C CYS A 22 -2.57 -8.77 -4.12
N ARG A 23 -3.85 -8.43 -3.92
CA ARG A 23 -4.76 -8.01 -4.98
C ARG A 23 -4.40 -6.60 -5.40
N ILE A 24 -3.86 -6.44 -6.60
CA ILE A 24 -3.60 -5.13 -7.18
C ILE A 24 -3.68 -5.19 -8.69
N GLY A 25 -4.46 -4.28 -9.25
CA GLY A 25 -4.81 -4.23 -10.66
C GLY A 25 -4.12 -3.09 -11.39
N LEU A 26 -4.59 -2.86 -12.62
CA LEU A 26 -4.07 -1.81 -13.48
C LEU A 26 -4.70 -0.44 -13.20
N ALA A 27 -5.96 -0.40 -12.77
CA ALA A 27 -6.71 0.83 -12.54
C ALA A 27 -6.08 1.70 -11.45
N ALA A 28 -6.17 3.02 -11.65
CA ALA A 28 -5.77 4.03 -10.69
C ALA A 28 -6.52 5.35 -11.00
N PRO A 29 -6.97 6.12 -9.98
CA PRO A 29 -6.91 5.81 -8.57
C PRO A 29 -7.92 4.73 -8.17
N MET A 30 -7.48 3.71 -7.43
CA MET A 30 -8.37 2.62 -6.99
C MET A 30 -7.92 2.03 -5.64
N ARG A 31 -8.89 1.65 -4.82
CA ARG A 31 -8.70 0.85 -3.62
C ARG A 31 -8.89 -0.63 -3.94
N TYR A 32 -8.00 -1.43 -3.38
CA TYR A 32 -7.90 -2.87 -3.55
C TYR A 32 -8.00 -3.54 -2.18
N PRO A 33 -9.19 -4.02 -1.78
CA PRO A 33 -9.38 -4.71 -0.51
C PRO A 33 -8.57 -6.01 -0.45
N GLN A 34 -7.86 -6.22 0.66
CA GLN A 34 -7.11 -7.45 0.95
C GLN A 34 -7.85 -8.36 1.96
N GLY A 35 -9.17 -8.19 2.10
CA GLY A 35 -9.95 -8.91 3.11
C GLY A 35 -9.78 -8.32 4.50
N SER A 36 -9.50 -9.16 5.51
CA SER A 36 -9.27 -8.73 6.89
C SER A 36 -7.96 -7.96 7.09
N ASP A 37 -6.99 -8.18 6.20
CA ASP A 37 -5.60 -7.80 6.43
C ASP A 37 -5.36 -6.30 6.18
N GLY A 38 -6.24 -5.67 5.39
CA GLY A 38 -6.13 -4.27 5.03
C GLY A 38 -6.58 -3.96 3.62
N SER A 39 -6.03 -2.89 3.07
CA SER A 39 -6.29 -2.41 1.72
C SER A 39 -5.05 -1.76 1.11
N LEU A 40 -4.89 -1.95 -0.20
CA LEU A 40 -3.94 -1.20 -1.00
C LEU A 40 -4.67 -0.11 -1.75
N ILE A 41 -4.14 1.10 -1.78
CA ILE A 41 -4.70 2.23 -2.52
C ILE A 41 -3.67 2.64 -3.56
N LYS A 42 -3.93 2.28 -4.81
CA LYS A 42 -3.07 2.65 -5.92
C LYS A 42 -3.50 4.02 -6.43
N LEU A 43 -2.71 5.05 -6.15
CA LEU A 43 -3.00 6.41 -6.60
C LEU A 43 -2.62 6.62 -8.06
N ASN A 44 -1.51 6.01 -8.49
CA ASN A 44 -1.05 6.02 -9.87
C ASN A 44 -0.13 4.81 -10.13
N SER A 45 0.66 4.82 -11.21
CA SER A 45 1.58 3.73 -11.55
C SER A 45 2.79 3.59 -10.62
N GLN A 46 3.04 4.57 -9.75
CA GLN A 46 4.22 4.64 -8.88
C GLN A 46 3.87 4.66 -7.40
N ILE A 47 2.73 5.22 -7.00
CA ILE A 47 2.41 5.45 -5.60
C ILE A 47 1.29 4.51 -5.17
N ILE A 48 1.60 3.68 -4.18
CA ILE A 48 0.66 2.77 -3.54
C ILE A 48 0.70 3.02 -2.04
N ILE A 49 -0.47 3.20 -1.44
CA ILE A 49 -0.62 3.33 0.01
C ILE A 49 -1.11 1.98 0.53
N ALA A 50 -0.51 1.47 1.60
CA ALA A 50 -1.01 0.31 2.31
C ALA A 50 -1.59 0.74 3.67
N THR A 51 -2.78 0.25 3.96
CA THR A 51 -3.49 0.47 5.23
C THR A 51 -3.90 -0.86 5.80
N GLY A 52 -3.74 -1.05 7.12
CA GLY A 52 -4.03 -2.32 7.80
C GLY A 52 -2.77 -2.87 8.46
N PHE A 53 -2.92 -3.37 9.69
CA PHE A 53 -1.78 -3.80 10.50
C PHE A 53 -1.08 -5.02 9.90
N ASP A 54 -1.83 -6.10 9.63
CA ASP A 54 -1.27 -7.36 9.14
C ASP A 54 -0.65 -7.22 7.74
N LEU A 55 -1.32 -6.47 6.85
CA LEU A 55 -0.79 -6.14 5.52
C LEU A 55 0.53 -5.37 5.61
N ASN A 56 0.59 -4.36 6.49
CA ASN A 56 1.80 -3.55 6.65
C ASN A 56 2.95 -4.35 7.24
N GLU A 57 2.70 -5.18 8.26
CA GLU A 57 3.73 -6.05 8.85
C GLU A 57 4.32 -7.01 7.80
N MET A 58 3.47 -7.59 6.95
CA MET A 58 3.90 -8.43 5.84
C MET A 58 4.76 -7.63 4.83
N ILE A 59 4.31 -6.44 4.41
CA ILE A 59 5.06 -5.60 3.47
C ILE A 59 6.44 -5.24 4.04
N GLU A 60 6.51 -4.80 5.29
CA GLU A 60 7.78 -4.42 5.92
C GLU A 60 8.74 -5.60 6.04
N ARG A 61 8.24 -6.75 6.49
CA ARG A 61 9.03 -7.98 6.61
C ARG A 61 9.62 -8.40 5.27
N ASP A 62 8.78 -8.43 4.23
CA ASP A 62 9.23 -8.89 2.91
C ASP A 62 10.16 -7.87 2.24
N PHE A 63 9.92 -6.57 2.45
CA PHE A 63 10.79 -5.50 1.95
C PHE A 63 12.18 -5.52 2.62
N ALA A 64 12.24 -5.85 3.91
CA ALA A 64 13.50 -6.02 4.64
C ALA A 64 14.27 -7.30 4.22
N GLY A 65 13.56 -8.37 3.87
CA GLY A 65 14.16 -9.63 3.41
C GLY A 65 14.70 -9.57 1.99
N GLU A 66 14.03 -8.84 1.10
CA GLU A 66 14.43 -8.65 -0.30
C GLU A 66 14.16 -7.20 -0.69
N MET A 67 15.17 -6.34 -0.53
CA MET A 67 15.05 -4.94 -0.91
C MET A 67 14.94 -4.83 -2.44
N PRO A 68 13.78 -4.47 -2.98
CA PRO A 68 13.53 -4.55 -4.41
C PRO A 68 14.07 -3.30 -5.13
N ASP A 69 14.85 -3.51 -6.18
CA ASP A 69 15.42 -2.41 -6.97
C ASP A 69 14.33 -1.47 -7.50
N GLY A 70 14.54 -0.17 -7.25
CA GLY A 70 13.66 0.89 -7.73
C GLY A 70 12.36 1.06 -6.96
N LEU A 71 12.27 0.49 -5.75
CA LEU A 71 11.18 0.74 -4.80
C LEU A 71 11.69 1.39 -3.53
N ILE A 72 10.89 2.32 -3.01
CA ILE A 72 11.13 3.02 -1.76
C ILE A 72 9.92 2.79 -0.85
N LEU A 73 10.18 2.41 0.39
CA LEU A 73 9.16 2.25 1.41
C LEU A 73 9.22 3.42 2.38
N HIS A 74 8.15 4.22 2.44
CA HIS A 74 8.02 5.34 3.36
C HIS A 74 7.08 5.01 4.52
N ARG A 75 7.41 5.57 5.68
CA ARG A 75 6.64 5.48 6.92
C ARG A 75 6.15 6.87 7.32
N PRO A 76 5.02 7.33 6.75
CA PRO A 76 4.46 8.63 7.10
C PRO A 76 4.02 8.68 8.57
N GLU A 77 4.30 9.80 9.22
CA GLU A 77 3.93 10.06 10.61
C GLU A 77 3.07 11.34 10.73
N GLY A 78 2.50 11.55 11.91
CA GLY A 78 1.75 12.78 12.25
C GLY A 78 0.63 13.11 11.26
N ASP A 79 0.59 14.36 10.82
CA ASP A 79 -0.46 14.90 9.95
C ASP A 79 -0.50 14.22 8.58
N ALA A 80 0.66 13.85 8.03
CA ALA A 80 0.75 13.16 6.75
C ALA A 80 0.03 11.80 6.81
N ARG A 81 0.22 11.04 7.91
CA ARG A 81 -0.48 9.77 8.13
C ARG A 81 -1.98 9.96 8.16
N SER A 82 -2.45 10.95 8.91
CA SER A 82 -3.89 11.26 9.05
C SER A 82 -4.53 11.62 7.70
N ALA A 83 -3.84 12.42 6.88
CA ALA A 83 -4.29 12.78 5.54
C ALA A 83 -4.38 11.56 4.60
N LEU A 84 -3.42 10.63 4.68
CA LEU A 84 -3.42 9.42 3.87
C LEU A 84 -4.53 8.44 4.27
N LEU A 85 -4.82 8.31 5.56
CA LEU A 85 -5.98 7.53 6.03
C LEU A 85 -7.30 8.11 5.51
N ALA A 86 -7.45 9.44 5.52
CA ALA A 86 -8.63 10.10 4.97
C ALA A 86 -8.75 9.88 3.44
N LEU A 87 -7.63 9.92 2.71
CA LEU A 87 -7.60 9.62 1.28
C LEU A 87 -8.00 8.16 1.00
N ALA A 88 -7.52 7.21 1.82
CA ALA A 88 -7.84 5.80 1.68
C ALA A 88 -9.34 5.50 1.86
N GLN A 89 -10.05 6.29 2.66
CA GLN A 89 -11.49 6.15 2.89
C GLN A 89 -12.35 6.72 1.76
N THR A 90 -11.81 7.66 0.97
CA THR A 90 -12.54 8.33 -0.12
C THR A 90 -12.24 7.77 -1.50
N THR A 91 -11.25 6.89 -1.63
CA THR A 91 -10.90 6.24 -2.90
C THR A 91 -11.88 5.10 -3.22
N PRO A 92 -12.41 5.01 -4.45
CA PRO A 92 -13.37 3.96 -4.82
C PRO A 92 -12.74 2.55 -4.79
N ASP A 93 -13.55 1.55 -4.44
CA ASP A 93 -13.17 0.13 -4.47
C ASP A 93 -13.18 -0.45 -5.88
N GLU A 94 -12.17 -1.26 -6.21
CA GLU A 94 -12.23 -2.14 -7.37
C GLU A 94 -13.41 -3.11 -7.22
N ASN A 95 -14.36 -3.04 -8.16
CA ASN A 95 -15.54 -3.89 -8.24
C ASN A 95 -15.22 -5.34 -8.58
#